data_AF-A0A060YCF8-F1
#
_entry.id   AF-A0A060YCF8-F1
#
_cell.length_a   1.000
_cell.length_b   1.000
_cell.length_c   1.000
_cell.angle_alpha   90.00
_cell.angle_beta   90.00
_cell.angle_gamma   90.00
#
_symmetry.space_group_name_H-M   'P 1'
#
loop_
_entity.id
_entity.type
_entity.pdbx_description
1 polymer ?
#
loop_
_entity_poly.entity_id
_entity_poly.type
_entity_poly.pdbx_seq_one_letter_code
_entity_poly.pdbx_strand_id
1 'polypeptide(L)' 'VNTRLDWGIVVSYLTIQNLPVLKIESFVVKNCVTEQQRYYRKWRDVTFSMKTFELTDIADSWNPLLEDQ' A
#
# COMPACT_ATOMS: atom_id res chain seq x y z
N VAL A 1 -5.55 20.23 -4.95
CA VAL A 1 -6.15 19.51 -6.10
C VAL A 1 -6.00 18.03 -5.82
N ASN A 2 -7.07 17.36 -5.39
CA ASN A 2 -7.07 15.91 -5.29
C ASN A 2 -7.25 15.37 -6.71
N THR A 3 -6.14 15.24 -7.44
CA THR A 3 -6.17 14.66 -8.79
C THR A 3 -6.71 13.24 -8.65
N ARG A 4 -7.78 12.90 -9.37
CA ARG A 4 -8.38 11.55 -9.43
C ARG A 4 -7.38 10.55 -10.05
N LEU A 5 -6.31 10.27 -9.31
CA LEU A 5 -5.27 9.34 -9.68
C LEU A 5 -5.70 7.98 -9.15
N ASP A 6 -5.79 7.02 -10.05
CA ASP A 6 -6.05 5.64 -9.69
C ASP A 6 -4.80 5.07 -8.97
N TRP A 7 -4.88 4.98 -7.65
CA TRP A 7 -3.83 4.45 -6.77
C TRP A 7 -3.84 2.92 -6.67
N GLY A 8 -4.92 2.26 -7.10
CA GLY A 8 -5.08 0.82 -6.94
C GLY A 8 -6.53 0.39 -6.77
N ILE A 9 -6.70 -0.76 -6.11
CA ILE A 9 -8.01 -1.41 -5.92
C ILE A 9 -8.25 -1.73 -4.46
N VAL A 10 -9.52 -1.90 -4.10
CA VAL A 10 -9.94 -2.42 -2.80
C VAL A 10 -10.42 -3.86 -3.01
N VAL A 11 -9.95 -4.79 -2.18
CA VAL A 11 -10.26 -6.22 -2.29
C VAL A 11 -10.61 -6.81 -0.92
N SER A 12 -11.16 -8.02 -0.94
CA SER A 12 -11.27 -8.86 0.25
C SER A 12 -10.30 -10.02 0.14
N TYR A 13 -9.60 -10.35 1.22
CA TYR A 13 -8.66 -11.46 1.30
C TYR A 13 -8.88 -12.25 2.58
N LEU A 14 -9.22 -13.53 2.46
CA LEU A 14 -9.63 -14.38 3.58
C LEU A 14 -10.77 -13.73 4.39
N THR A 15 -10.54 -13.42 5.66
CA THR A 15 -11.51 -12.76 6.55
C THR A 15 -11.41 -11.23 6.54
N ILE A 16 -10.46 -10.66 5.80
CA ILE A 16 -10.20 -9.23 5.75
C ILE A 16 -11.03 -8.62 4.63
N GLN A 17 -11.83 -7.61 4.98
CA GLN A 17 -12.58 -6.82 4.03
C GLN A 17 -11.91 -5.46 3.84
N ASN A 18 -12.22 -4.81 2.71
CA ASN A 18 -11.75 -3.45 2.40
C ASN A 18 -10.21 -3.30 2.43
N LEU A 19 -9.48 -4.34 2.03
CA LEU A 19 -8.02 -4.31 1.98
C LEU A 19 -7.53 -3.50 0.77
N PRO A 20 -6.80 -2.39 0.95
CA PRO A 20 -6.26 -1.63 -0.18
C PRO A 20 -5.06 -2.34 -0.78
N VAL A 21 -5.06 -2.48 -2.10
CA VAL A 21 -3.93 -3.01 -2.89
C VAL A 21 -3.44 -1.92 -3.83
N LEU A 22 -2.20 -1.48 -3.61
CA LEU A 22 -1.61 -0.33 -4.28
C LEU A 22 -0.88 -0.71 -5.58
N LYS A 23 -0.97 0.17 -6.58
CA LYS A 23 -0.14 0.12 -7.78
C LYS A 23 1.13 0.94 -7.54
N ILE A 24 2.29 0.30 -7.53
CA ILE A 24 3.58 1.01 -7.29
C ILE A 24 3.80 2.18 -8.26
N GLU A 25 3.33 2.04 -9.50
CA GLU A 25 3.45 3.05 -10.55
C GLU A 25 2.61 4.32 -10.31
N SER A 26 1.74 4.32 -9.29
CA SER A 26 0.97 5.48 -8.85
C SER A 26 1.70 6.30 -7.77
N PHE A 27 2.87 5.85 -7.31
CA PHE A 27 3.61 6.46 -6.20
C PHE A 27 5.08 6.71 -6.59
N VAL A 28 5.71 7.61 -5.82
CA VAL A 28 7.15 7.85 -5.86
C VAL A 28 7.73 7.40 -4.53
N VAL A 29 8.81 6.63 -4.57
CA VAL A 29 9.53 6.18 -3.38
C VAL A 29 10.64 7.17 -3.06
N LYS A 30 10.65 7.67 -1.83
CA LYS A 30 11.71 8.56 -1.34
C LYS A 30 12.59 7.82 -0.34
N ASN A 31 13.90 7.80 -0.58
CA ASN A 31 14.86 7.29 0.39
C ASN A 31 14.93 8.26 1.59
N CYS A 32 14.77 7.74 2.81
CA CYS A 32 14.73 8.55 4.04
C CYS A 32 16.10 9.07 4.53
N VAL A 33 17.20 8.56 3.96
CA VAL A 33 18.56 8.99 4.30
C VAL A 33 19.11 9.93 3.23
N THR A 34 18.97 9.56 1.95
CA THR A 34 19.52 10.34 0.83
C THR A 34 18.56 11.36 0.25
N GLU A 35 17.29 11.33 0.69
CA GLU A 35 16.19 12.16 0.19
C GLU A 35 15.87 11.96 -1.31
N GLN A 36 16.58 11.05 -1.99
CA GLN A 36 16.41 10.79 -3.40
C GLN A 36 15.07 10.12 -3.67
N GLN A 37 14.39 10.63 -4.68
CA GLN A 37 13.13 10.10 -5.17
C GLN A 37 13.38 9.18 -6.37
N ARG A 38 12.70 8.03 -6.38
CA ARG A 38 12.71 7.10 -7.50
C ARG A 38 11.31 6.62 -7.81
N TYR A 39 11.04 6.54 -9.09
CA TYR A 39 9.83 5.98 -9.64
C TYR A 39 10.05 4.51 -10.04
N TYR A 40 9.08 3.64 -9.72
CA TYR A 40 9.11 2.22 -10.08
C TYR A 40 7.82 1.86 -10.84
N ARG A 41 7.96 1.10 -11.92
CA ARG A 41 6.81 0.61 -12.70
C ARG A 41 6.28 -0.75 -12.23
N LYS A 42 7.12 -1.55 -11.57
CA LYS A 42 6.77 -2.91 -11.13
C LYS A 42 7.30 -3.16 -9.74
N TRP A 43 6.51 -3.85 -8.91
CA TRP A 43 6.89 -4.20 -7.54
C TRP A 43 8.16 -5.04 -7.46
N ARG A 44 8.43 -5.89 -8.47
CA ARG A 44 9.65 -6.70 -8.52
C ARG A 44 10.95 -5.91 -8.73
N ASP A 45 10.85 -4.67 -9.20
CA ASP A 45 12.01 -3.84 -9.54
C ASP A 45 12.45 -2.95 -8.35
N VAL A 46 11.73 -2.97 -7.23
CA VAL A 46 12.03 -2.16 -6.05
C VAL A 46 13.33 -2.62 -5.39
N THR A 47 14.12 -1.68 -4.86
CA THR A 47 15.42 -1.96 -4.24
C THR A 47 15.34 -2.11 -2.72
N PHE A 48 14.16 -2.46 -2.19
CA PHE A 48 13.93 -2.72 -0.77
C PHE A 48 13.17 -4.02 -0.60
N SER A 49 13.35 -4.68 0.54
CA SER A 49 12.62 -5.90 0.85
C SER A 49 11.19 -5.59 1.27
N MET A 50 10.23 -6.30 0.71
CA MET A 50 8.85 -6.29 1.17
C MET A 50 8.65 -7.41 2.18
N LYS A 51 8.02 -7.09 3.31
CA LYS A 51 7.64 -8.09 4.32
C LYS A 51 6.51 -8.97 3.75
N THR A 52 6.57 -10.28 3.96
CA THR A 52 5.44 -11.17 3.70
C THR A 52 4.27 -10.77 4.60
N PHE A 53 3.08 -10.69 4.02
CA PHE A 53 1.86 -10.35 4.75
C PHE A 53 1.39 -11.55 5.58
N GLU A 54 1.24 -11.35 6.89
CA GLU A 54 0.72 -12.35 7.81
C GLU A 54 -0.56 -11.84 8.47
N LEU A 55 -1.57 -12.71 8.66
CA LEU A 55 -2.85 -12.31 9.27
C LEU A 55 -2.70 -11.77 10.70
N THR A 56 -1.66 -12.17 11.42
CA THR A 56 -1.39 -11.68 12.77
C THR A 56 -0.96 -10.21 12.79
N ASP A 57 -0.43 -9.67 11.69
CA ASP A 57 -0.01 -8.26 11.61
C ASP A 57 -1.20 -7.30 11.72
N ILE A 58 -2.39 -7.80 11.43
CA ILE A 58 -3.60 -7.01 11.25
C ILE A 58 -4.69 -7.32 12.29
N ALA A 59 -4.56 -8.43 13.01
CA ALA A 59 -5.59 -8.96 13.89
C ALA A 59 -6.02 -7.97 14.99
N ASP A 60 -5.10 -7.11 15.44
CA ASP A 60 -5.36 -6.18 16.55
C ASP A 60 -5.72 -4.75 16.09
N SER A 61 -5.56 -4.41 14.80
CA SER A 61 -5.63 -3.02 14.34
C SER A 61 -6.59 -2.75 13.17
N TRP A 62 -7.16 -3.79 12.55
CA TRP A 62 -7.97 -3.60 11.34
C TRP A 62 -9.45 -3.53 11.67
N ASN A 63 -9.97 -2.31 11.68
CA ASN A 63 -11.39 -2.05 11.73
C ASN A 63 -11.85 -1.39 10.42
N PRO A 64 -12.38 -2.16 9.45
CA PRO A 64 -12.79 -1.65 8.16
C PRO A 64 -14.05 -0.74 8.21
N LEU A 65 -14.56 -0.43 9.41
CA LEU A 65 -15.76 0.37 9.65
C LEU A 65 -15.48 1.72 10.36
N LEU A 66 -14.23 2.06 10.65
CA LEU A 66 -13.88 3.32 11.35
C LEU A 66 -13.63 4.52 10.42
N GLU A 67 -13.75 4.38 9.10
CA GLU A 67 -13.48 5.48 8.16
C GLU A 67 -14.67 6.46 7.98
N ASP A 68 -15.84 6.19 8.55
CA ASP A 68 -17.07 7.02 8.40
C ASP A 68 -17.61 7.65 9.71
N GLN A 69 -16.77 7.92 10.73
CA GLN A 69 -17.16 8.73 11.91
C GLN A 69 -16.47 10.08 11.99
#